data_AF-A0A2G8JDJ7-F1
#
_entry.id   AF-A0A2G8JDJ7-F1
#
_cell.length_a   1.000
_cell.length_b   1.000
_cell.length_c   1.000
_cell.angle_alpha   90.00
_cell.angle_beta   90.00
_cell.angle_gamma   90.00
#
_symmetry.space_group_name_H-M   'P 1'
#
loop_
_entity.id
_entity.type
_entity.pdbx_description
1 polymer ?
#
loop_
_entity_poly.entity_id
_entity_poly.type
_entity_poly.pdbx_seq_one_letter_code
_entity_poly.pdbx_strand_id
1 'polypeptide(L)'
;MEPSVTVRSIFAFLCTTTIAFTTSEETSIHRRSLPSTADGTQMAHYFFYQRSEYPKDCRDVQSQCSTSNSSGVYIIKPDGFEEPFEVYCNNDVGGGGWTVIQRRGSGAVNFNRSWSQYEDGFGFLSTEFWLGNEKLSHLTNQADYELRVDIELSNGASFYTTYRGFRITDAWGQYQFKHIGEVESNAGTLISTCPTNMIYGPCGCQATCEDPN
;
A
#
# COMPACT_ATOMS: atom_id res chain seq x y z
N MET A 1 14.09 11.61 30.56
CA MET A 1 12.83 11.06 30.01
C MET A 1 12.77 11.53 28.57
N GLU A 2 13.31 10.73 27.66
CA GLU A 2 13.43 11.12 26.26
C GLU A 2 12.08 11.05 25.54
N PRO A 3 11.75 12.05 24.70
CA PRO A 3 10.54 12.02 23.91
C PRO A 3 10.71 10.98 22.79
N SER A 4 9.89 9.92 22.81
CA SER A 4 9.82 8.97 21.71
C SER A 4 9.11 9.64 20.53
N VAL A 5 9.89 10.24 19.63
CA VAL A 5 9.44 10.63 18.30
C VAL A 5 9.78 9.46 17.38
N THR A 6 8.82 8.59 17.10
CA THR A 6 8.98 7.52 16.11
C THR A 6 8.13 7.85 14.89
N VAL A 7 8.65 8.68 14.00
CA VAL A 7 8.19 8.73 12.61
C VAL A 7 9.09 7.78 11.82
N ARG A 8 8.59 6.57 11.54
CA ARG A 8 9.27 5.61 10.65
C ARG A 8 8.39 5.33 9.44
N SER A 9 8.51 6.23 8.47
CA SER A 9 8.36 5.91 7.05
C SER A 9 9.29 6.83 6.27
N ILE A 10 10.58 6.51 6.37
CA ILE A 10 11.55 6.80 5.32
C ILE A 10 11.72 5.46 4.62
N PHE A 11 11.16 5.35 3.41
CA PHE A 11 11.54 4.27 2.51
C PHE A 11 12.99 4.56 2.07
N ALA A 12 13.95 3.94 2.74
CA ALA A 12 15.33 3.94 2.29
C ALA A 12 15.50 2.81 1.27
N PHE A 13 15.35 3.12 -0.02
CA PHE A 13 15.87 2.25 -1.08
C PHE A 13 17.37 2.52 -1.21
N LEU A 14 18.19 1.64 -0.65
CA LEU A 14 19.60 1.57 -1.02
C LEU A 14 19.66 0.95 -2.43
N CYS A 15 19.94 1.81 -3.40
CA CYS A 15 20.28 1.45 -4.77
C CYS A 15 21.70 0.87 -4.80
N THR A 16 21.86 -0.38 -5.25
CA THR A 16 23.08 -0.77 -5.96
C THR A 16 22.86 -1.90 -6.95
N THR A 17 23.34 -1.59 -8.15
CA THR A 17 23.94 -2.43 -9.20
C THR A 17 23.06 -3.23 -10.18
N THR A 18 23.03 -2.65 -11.38
CA THR A 18 22.90 -3.16 -12.76
C THR A 18 23.08 -4.66 -12.97
N ILE A 19 22.11 -5.29 -13.64
CA ILE A 19 22.34 -6.41 -14.55
C ILE A 19 21.52 -6.18 -15.82
N ALA A 20 22.20 -6.16 -16.97
CA ALA A 20 21.60 -6.15 -18.30
C ALA A 20 21.54 -7.60 -18.82
N PHE A 21 20.41 -8.02 -19.40
CA PHE A 21 20.37 -9.10 -20.38
C PHE A 21 19.25 -8.89 -21.42
N THR A 22 19.65 -8.92 -22.69
CA THR A 22 18.88 -9.21 -23.91
C THR A 22 18.59 -10.74 -23.94
N THR A 23 17.61 -11.38 -24.60
CA THR A 23 16.89 -11.20 -25.88
C THR A 23 15.63 -12.10 -25.89
N SER A 24 14.62 -11.70 -26.68
CA SER A 24 13.63 -12.46 -27.48
C SER A 24 13.20 -13.88 -27.11
N GLU A 25 11.87 -14.11 -27.10
CA GLU A 25 11.22 -15.09 -27.99
C GLU A 25 9.70 -14.81 -28.11
N GLU A 26 9.22 -14.76 -29.36
CA GLU A 26 7.80 -14.69 -29.72
C GLU A 26 7.14 -16.06 -29.57
N THR A 27 5.89 -16.12 -29.08
CA THR A 27 5.03 -17.30 -29.28
C THR A 27 3.66 -16.93 -29.85
N SER A 28 3.51 -17.35 -31.10
CA SER A 28 2.34 -17.51 -31.96
C SER A 28 0.94 -17.59 -31.28
N ILE A 29 0.05 -16.69 -31.70
CA ILE A 29 -1.39 -16.72 -31.46
C ILE A 29 -2.05 -17.82 -32.30
N HIS A 30 -2.60 -18.86 -31.66
CA HIS A 30 -3.56 -19.76 -32.30
C HIS A 30 -5.00 -19.26 -32.07
N ARG A 31 -5.60 -18.68 -33.11
CA ARG A 31 -7.05 -18.46 -33.20
C ARG A 31 -7.76 -19.82 -33.20
N ARG A 32 -8.52 -20.13 -32.16
CA ARG A 32 -9.59 -21.13 -32.22
C ARG A 32 -10.92 -20.42 -32.44
N SER A 33 -11.61 -20.81 -33.50
CA SER A 33 -12.95 -20.38 -33.88
C SER A 33 -14.02 -20.90 -32.90
N LEU A 34 -14.99 -20.05 -32.58
CA LEU A 34 -16.21 -20.37 -31.83
C LEU A 34 -17.18 -21.22 -32.66
N PRO A 35 -17.89 -22.22 -32.08
CA PRO A 35 -19.02 -22.84 -32.73
C PRO A 35 -20.27 -21.95 -32.61
N SER A 36 -20.92 -21.70 -33.75
CA SER A 36 -22.24 -21.09 -33.86
C SER A 36 -23.30 -22.18 -33.68
N THR A 37 -24.08 -22.11 -32.60
CA THR A 37 -25.42 -22.70 -32.57
C THR A 37 -26.37 -21.75 -31.85
N ALA A 38 -27.39 -21.32 -32.59
CA ALA A 38 -28.46 -20.47 -32.14
C ALA A 38 -29.41 -21.25 -31.21
N ASP A 39 -29.57 -20.77 -29.98
CA ASP A 39 -30.78 -21.00 -29.19
C ASP A 39 -31.07 -19.77 -28.31
N GLY A 40 -32.28 -19.22 -28.43
CA GLY A 40 -32.70 -17.89 -28.00
C GLY A 40 -32.94 -17.72 -26.51
N THR A 41 -32.46 -18.65 -25.68
CA THR A 41 -32.74 -18.69 -24.24
C THR A 41 -31.50 -18.40 -23.38
N GLN A 42 -30.34 -18.15 -24.00
CA GLN A 42 -29.05 -18.02 -23.32
C GLN A 42 -28.51 -16.58 -23.24
N MET A 43 -29.25 -15.57 -23.68
CA MET A 43 -28.77 -14.17 -23.64
C MET A 43 -28.92 -13.52 -22.27
N ALA A 44 -29.88 -13.95 -21.45
CA ALA A 44 -30.13 -13.33 -20.14
C ALA A 44 -29.07 -13.68 -19.07
N HIS A 45 -28.24 -14.69 -19.32
CA HIS A 45 -27.21 -15.15 -18.38
C HIS A 45 -25.82 -14.55 -18.63
N TYR A 46 -25.56 -13.96 -19.80
CA TYR A 46 -24.28 -13.30 -20.12
C TYR A 46 -24.23 -11.82 -19.70
N PHE A 47 -25.38 -11.23 -19.33
CA PHE A 47 -25.46 -9.83 -18.87
C PHE A 47 -25.37 -9.66 -17.34
N PHE A 48 -25.31 -10.76 -16.58
CA PHE A 48 -24.93 -10.71 -15.17
C PHE A 48 -23.40 -10.84 -15.09
N TYR A 49 -22.72 -9.72 -15.25
CA TYR A 49 -21.30 -9.56 -14.95
C TYR A 49 -20.93 -10.36 -13.71
N GLN A 50 -19.90 -11.21 -13.81
CA GLN A 50 -19.25 -11.83 -12.66
C GLN A 50 -18.91 -10.73 -11.65
N ARG A 51 -19.73 -10.58 -10.61
CA ARG A 51 -19.35 -9.80 -9.44
C ARG A 51 -18.07 -10.48 -8.93
N SER A 52 -16.97 -9.73 -8.79
CA SER A 52 -15.81 -10.27 -8.09
C SER A 52 -16.30 -10.82 -6.76
N GLU A 53 -15.95 -12.07 -6.46
CA GLU A 53 -16.40 -12.75 -5.24
C GLU A 53 -15.99 -11.96 -3.98
N TYR A 54 -14.96 -11.11 -4.11
CA TYR A 54 -14.39 -10.28 -3.06
C TYR A 54 -14.38 -8.79 -3.43
N PRO A 55 -14.52 -7.89 -2.44
CA PRO A 55 -14.29 -6.46 -2.62
C PRO A 55 -12.81 -6.19 -2.94
N LYS A 56 -12.51 -5.14 -3.70
CA LYS A 56 -11.14 -4.88 -4.16
C LYS A 56 -10.26 -4.19 -3.13
N ASP A 57 -10.90 -3.43 -2.25
CA ASP A 57 -10.27 -2.68 -1.17
C ASP A 57 -11.28 -2.36 -0.06
N CYS A 58 -10.85 -1.63 0.97
CA CYS A 58 -11.70 -1.24 2.08
C CYS A 58 -12.81 -0.25 1.71
N ARG A 59 -12.68 0.49 0.61
CA ARG A 59 -13.74 1.38 0.13
C ARG A 59 -14.88 0.56 -0.49
N ASP A 60 -14.53 -0.48 -1.23
CA ASP A 60 -15.49 -1.46 -1.72
C ASP A 60 -16.17 -2.22 -0.56
N VAL A 61 -15.40 -2.64 0.45
CA VAL A 61 -15.95 -3.26 1.69
C VAL A 61 -17.02 -2.36 2.32
N GLN A 62 -16.71 -1.08 2.50
CA GLN A 62 -17.62 -0.09 3.09
C GLN A 62 -18.90 0.09 2.27
N SER A 63 -18.80 0.14 0.94
CA SER A 63 -19.95 0.36 0.05
C SER A 63 -20.86 -0.85 -0.08
N GLN A 64 -20.31 -2.06 -0.02
CA GLN A 64 -21.06 -3.29 -0.29
C GLN A 64 -21.83 -3.82 0.92
N CYS A 65 -21.43 -3.44 2.13
CA CYS A 65 -21.97 -4.01 3.35
C CYS A 65 -22.49 -2.90 4.29
N SER A 66 -23.82 -2.73 4.34
CA SER A 66 -24.51 -1.74 5.17
C SER A 66 -24.22 -1.87 6.68
N THR A 67 -23.77 -3.06 7.11
CA THR A 67 -23.36 -3.38 8.49
C THR A 67 -21.84 -3.27 8.72
N SER A 68 -21.03 -3.03 7.69
CA SER A 68 -19.56 -3.03 7.76
C SER A 68 -18.95 -1.64 7.90
N ASN A 69 -19.66 -0.74 8.59
CA ASN A 69 -19.11 0.57 8.95
C ASN A 69 -18.12 0.48 10.13
N SER A 70 -17.94 -0.68 10.75
CA SER A 70 -16.93 -0.89 11.80
C SER A 70 -15.53 -0.99 11.20
N SER A 71 -14.54 -0.42 11.88
CA SER A 71 -13.14 -0.74 11.61
C SER A 71 -12.81 -2.19 12.00
N GLY A 72 -11.98 -2.87 11.23
CA GLY A 72 -11.68 -4.28 11.48
C GLY A 72 -10.87 -4.95 10.37
N VAL A 73 -10.64 -6.25 10.52
CA VAL A 73 -9.96 -7.06 9.50
C VAL A 73 -10.99 -7.60 8.52
N TYR A 74 -10.74 -7.42 7.22
CA TYR A 74 -11.58 -7.85 6.12
C TYR A 74 -10.74 -8.53 5.04
N ILE A 75 -11.37 -9.40 4.25
CA ILE A 75 -10.75 -10.04 3.10
C ILE A 75 -11.05 -9.21 1.85
N ILE A 76 -10.02 -8.88 1.08
CA ILE A 76 -10.11 -8.17 -0.20
C ILE A 76 -9.38 -8.94 -1.29
N LYS A 77 -9.70 -8.64 -2.54
CA LYS A 77 -8.95 -9.12 -3.72
C LYS A 77 -8.77 -7.97 -4.73
N PRO A 78 -7.62 -7.26 -4.67
CA PRO A 78 -7.27 -6.26 -5.67
C PRO A 78 -7.20 -6.85 -7.08
N ASP A 79 -7.45 -6.02 -8.08
CA ASP A 79 -7.34 -6.42 -9.49
C ASP A 79 -5.90 -6.87 -9.82
N GLY A 80 -5.76 -8.04 -10.45
CA GLY A 80 -4.45 -8.59 -10.86
C GLY A 80 -3.70 -9.39 -9.78
N PHE A 81 -4.15 -9.35 -8.52
CA PHE A 81 -3.56 -10.16 -7.46
C PHE A 81 -4.18 -11.57 -7.44
N GLU A 82 -3.34 -12.61 -7.34
CA GLU A 82 -3.76 -14.00 -7.58
C GLU A 82 -4.82 -14.47 -6.56
N GLU A 83 -4.55 -14.29 -5.26
CA GLU A 83 -5.37 -14.81 -4.16
C GLU A 83 -5.88 -13.72 -3.23
N PRO A 84 -7.12 -13.81 -2.72
CA PRO A 84 -7.63 -12.83 -1.75
C PRO A 84 -6.78 -12.84 -0.47
N PHE A 85 -6.67 -11.68 0.18
CA PHE A 85 -5.89 -11.53 1.41
C PHE A 85 -6.57 -10.60 2.43
N GLU A 86 -6.14 -10.71 3.68
CA GLU A 86 -6.65 -9.92 4.79
C GLU A 86 -6.00 -8.53 4.86
N VAL A 87 -6.81 -7.52 5.16
CA VAL A 87 -6.38 -6.14 5.44
C VAL A 87 -7.13 -5.59 6.63
N TYR A 88 -6.53 -4.59 7.29
CA TYR A 88 -7.28 -3.78 8.26
C TYR A 88 -7.95 -2.61 7.55
N CYS A 89 -9.27 -2.56 7.60
CA CYS A 89 -10.06 -1.41 7.16
C CYS A 89 -10.32 -0.47 8.32
N ASN A 90 -9.92 0.80 8.16
CA ASN A 90 -10.25 1.86 9.10
C ASN A 90 -11.42 2.69 8.55
N ASN A 91 -12.54 2.61 9.25
CA ASN A 91 -13.78 3.30 8.90
C ASN A 91 -14.06 4.52 9.81
N ASP A 92 -13.22 4.75 10.81
CA ASP A 92 -13.45 5.79 11.83
C ASP A 92 -12.88 7.16 11.43
N VAL A 93 -11.97 7.19 10.45
CA VAL A 93 -11.27 8.42 10.01
C VAL A 93 -11.70 8.85 8.61
N GLY A 94 -11.86 10.16 8.41
CA GLY A 94 -12.02 10.76 7.07
C GLY A 94 -13.16 10.21 6.22
N GLY A 95 -14.26 9.73 6.82
CA GLY A 95 -15.38 9.11 6.09
C GLY A 95 -15.21 7.63 5.78
N GLY A 96 -14.13 7.01 6.23
CA GLY A 96 -13.88 5.58 6.17
C GLY A 96 -13.46 5.04 4.80
N GLY A 97 -13.37 3.72 4.69
CA GLY A 97 -12.89 3.04 3.49
C GLY A 97 -11.36 2.99 3.35
N TRP A 98 -10.62 3.26 4.44
CA TRP A 98 -9.16 3.28 4.41
C TRP A 98 -8.57 1.88 4.57
N THR A 99 -7.82 1.43 3.57
CA THR A 99 -6.97 0.24 3.68
C THR A 99 -5.68 0.62 4.41
N VAL A 100 -5.46 0.09 5.61
CA VAL A 100 -4.25 0.39 6.37
C VAL A 100 -3.08 -0.45 5.83
N ILE A 101 -2.05 0.22 5.34
CA ILE A 101 -0.86 -0.42 4.73
C ILE A 101 0.29 -0.62 5.73
N GLN A 102 0.31 0.20 6.79
CA GLN A 102 1.30 0.15 7.87
C GLN A 102 0.68 0.69 9.15
N ARG A 103 1.02 0.09 10.29
CA ARG A 103 0.69 0.63 11.62
C ARG A 103 1.84 0.43 12.59
N ARG A 104 2.11 1.45 13.41
CA ARG A 104 3.07 1.45 14.53
C ARG A 104 2.39 1.96 15.80
N GLY A 105 2.83 1.48 16.95
CA GLY A 105 2.35 1.98 18.24
C GLY A 105 3.15 1.43 19.41
N SER A 106 3.06 0.11 19.67
CA SER A 106 3.63 -0.51 20.87
C SER A 106 5.11 -0.87 20.75
N GLY A 107 5.68 -0.90 19.54
CA GLY A 107 7.04 -1.42 19.30
C GLY A 107 7.19 -2.93 19.48
N ALA A 108 6.08 -3.67 19.52
CA ALA A 108 6.05 -5.13 19.66
C ALA A 108 6.55 -5.88 18.40
N VAL A 109 6.44 -5.26 17.22
CA VAL A 109 6.90 -5.84 15.96
C VAL A 109 8.20 -5.16 15.52
N ASN A 110 9.22 -5.98 15.25
CA ASN A 110 10.48 -5.51 14.69
C ASN A 110 10.30 -5.11 13.21
N PHE A 111 10.75 -3.91 12.83
CA PHE A 111 10.75 -3.40 11.44
C PHE A 111 12.15 -3.41 10.79
N ASN A 112 13.20 -3.83 11.50
CA ASN A 112 14.48 -4.17 10.89
C ASN A 112 14.37 -5.58 10.27
N ARG A 113 13.98 -5.62 8.99
CA ARG A 113 13.56 -6.81 8.26
C ARG A 113 14.25 -6.88 6.91
N SER A 114 14.35 -8.09 6.35
CA SER A 114 14.91 -8.29 5.02
C SER A 114 13.99 -7.75 3.92
N TRP A 115 14.53 -7.60 2.72
CA TRP A 115 13.74 -7.17 1.55
C TRP A 115 12.54 -8.08 1.28
N SER A 116 12.75 -9.40 1.24
CA SER A 116 11.67 -10.37 1.02
C SER A 116 10.57 -10.26 2.10
N GLN A 117 10.92 -9.94 3.34
CA GLN A 117 9.90 -9.71 4.37
C GLN A 117 9.09 -8.44 4.12
N TYR A 118 9.70 -7.37 3.60
CA TYR A 118 8.96 -6.17 3.19
C TYR A 118 8.11 -6.39 1.94
N GLU A 119 8.56 -7.26 1.03
CA GLU A 119 7.81 -7.70 -0.14
C GLU A 119 6.54 -8.47 0.25
N ASP A 120 6.69 -9.48 1.11
CA ASP A 120 5.59 -10.35 1.56
C ASP A 120 4.64 -9.66 2.56
N GLY A 121 5.20 -8.82 3.43
CA GLY A 121 4.54 -8.25 4.59
C GLY A 121 4.83 -9.00 5.89
N PHE A 122 4.63 -8.34 7.03
CA PHE A 122 4.87 -8.91 8.35
C PHE A 122 4.08 -8.21 9.45
N GLY A 123 3.95 -8.85 10.61
CA GLY A 123 3.27 -8.31 11.78
C GLY A 123 1.83 -8.81 11.89
N PHE A 124 0.98 -8.07 12.61
CA PHE A 124 -0.40 -8.44 12.89
C PHE A 124 -1.34 -7.28 12.56
N LEU A 125 -2.34 -7.51 11.71
CA LEU A 125 -3.24 -6.48 11.18
C LEU A 125 -3.98 -5.68 12.28
N SER A 126 -4.26 -6.33 13.42
CA SER A 126 -4.91 -5.69 14.56
C SER A 126 -3.97 -4.82 15.41
N THR A 127 -2.65 -4.92 15.23
CA THR A 127 -1.64 -4.18 16.00
C THR A 127 -0.61 -3.53 15.08
N GLU A 128 0.65 -3.98 15.08
CA GLU A 128 1.71 -3.41 14.24
C GLU A 128 2.00 -4.32 13.06
N PHE A 129 2.08 -3.75 11.87
CA PHE A 129 2.35 -4.52 10.66
C PHE A 129 2.86 -3.67 9.50
N TRP A 130 3.41 -4.36 8.52
CA TRP A 130 3.64 -3.91 7.15
C TRP A 130 2.84 -4.81 6.21
N LEU A 131 1.98 -4.25 5.36
CA LEU A 131 1.08 -5.04 4.53
C LEU A 131 1.82 -5.96 3.55
N GLY A 132 2.93 -5.47 2.97
CA GLY A 132 3.69 -6.13 1.92
C GLY A 132 3.74 -5.28 0.66
N ASN A 133 4.92 -5.11 0.08
CA ASN A 133 5.12 -4.26 -1.10
C ASN A 133 4.43 -4.83 -2.33
N GLU A 134 4.39 -6.15 -2.50
CA GLU A 134 3.73 -6.75 -3.65
C GLU A 134 2.22 -6.49 -3.59
N LYS A 135 1.57 -6.73 -2.44
CA LYS A 135 0.15 -6.37 -2.24
C LYS A 135 -0.10 -4.88 -2.48
N LEU A 136 0.82 -4.02 -2.02
CA LEU A 136 0.71 -2.57 -2.19
C LEU A 136 0.86 -2.14 -3.66
N SER A 137 1.67 -2.83 -4.45
CA SER A 137 1.87 -2.53 -5.87
C SER A 137 0.57 -2.76 -6.66
N HIS A 138 -0.09 -3.89 -6.45
CA HIS A 138 -1.39 -4.18 -7.07
C HIS A 138 -2.48 -3.22 -6.57
N LEU A 139 -2.54 -3.00 -5.25
CA LEU A 139 -3.51 -2.06 -4.65
C LEU A 139 -3.40 -0.65 -5.24
N THR A 140 -2.20 -0.10 -5.39
CA THR A 140 -2.05 1.31 -5.82
C THR A 140 -2.13 1.50 -7.33
N ASN A 141 -2.01 0.43 -8.12
CA ASN A 141 -2.08 0.50 -9.58
C ASN A 141 -3.45 0.11 -10.17
N GLN A 142 -4.39 -0.43 -9.38
CA GLN A 142 -5.74 -0.76 -9.88
C GLN A 142 -6.66 0.47 -10.05
N ALA A 143 -6.38 1.58 -9.36
CA ALA A 143 -7.17 2.82 -9.44
C ALA A 143 -6.32 4.05 -9.05
N ASP A 144 -6.95 5.21 -8.89
CA ASP A 144 -6.33 6.39 -8.27
C ASP A 144 -6.52 6.33 -6.75
N TYR A 145 -5.42 6.20 -6.01
CA TYR A 145 -5.41 6.17 -4.55
C TYR A 145 -4.74 7.42 -3.97
N GLU A 146 -5.25 7.85 -2.83
CA GLU A 146 -4.59 8.80 -1.94
C GLU A 146 -3.90 8.08 -0.79
N LEU A 147 -2.79 8.65 -0.33
CA LEU A 147 -2.07 8.16 0.84
C LEU A 147 -2.27 9.14 1.99
N ARG A 148 -2.85 8.66 3.09
CA ARG A 148 -2.92 9.40 4.35
C ARG A 148 -1.94 8.81 5.36
N VAL A 149 -1.19 9.68 6.03
CA VAL A 149 -0.28 9.34 7.11
C VAL A 149 -0.73 10.08 8.36
N ASP A 150 -1.23 9.33 9.35
CA ASP A 150 -1.57 9.82 10.68
C ASP A 150 -0.42 9.58 11.64
N ILE A 151 -0.06 10.60 12.43
CA ILE A 151 1.02 10.55 13.42
C ILE A 151 0.47 11.04 14.74
N GLU A 152 0.68 10.25 15.80
CA GLU A 152 0.40 10.63 17.18
C GLU A 152 1.72 10.72 17.96
N LEU A 153 1.91 11.85 18.64
CA LEU A 153 3.07 12.11 19.47
C LEU A 153 2.83 11.62 20.90
N SER A 154 3.91 11.39 21.63
CA SER A 154 3.87 10.98 23.04
C SER A 154 3.15 11.96 23.99
N ASN A 155 2.96 13.22 23.58
CA ASN A 155 2.19 14.22 24.32
C ASN A 155 0.68 14.22 23.96
N GLY A 156 0.21 13.27 23.15
CA GLY A 156 -1.17 13.13 22.71
C GLY A 156 -1.57 14.06 21.55
N ALA A 157 -0.66 14.90 21.05
CA ALA A 157 -0.92 15.68 19.84
C ALA A 157 -0.90 14.77 18.62
N SER A 158 -1.90 14.91 17.75
CA SER A 158 -2.01 14.16 16.50
C SER A 158 -2.09 15.08 15.30
N PHE A 159 -1.52 14.63 14.19
CA PHE A 159 -1.58 15.31 12.91
C PHE A 159 -1.57 14.30 11.78
N TYR A 160 -2.06 14.72 10.63
CA TYR A 160 -2.12 13.92 9.42
C TYR A 160 -1.67 14.72 8.21
N THR A 161 -1.13 13.99 7.24
CA THR A 161 -0.88 14.49 5.90
C THR A 161 -1.49 13.53 4.89
N THR A 162 -2.11 14.06 3.85
CA THR A 162 -2.69 13.32 2.74
C THR A 162 -1.99 13.70 1.45
N TYR A 163 -1.62 12.72 0.64
CA TYR A 163 -1.12 12.89 -0.71
C TYR A 163 -2.20 12.45 -1.69
N ARG A 164 -2.68 13.35 -2.56
CA ARG A 164 -3.81 13.10 -3.49
C ARG A 164 -3.51 12.11 -4.62
N GLY A 165 -2.31 11.56 -4.66
CA GLY A 165 -1.93 10.52 -5.60
C GLY A 165 -0.83 9.68 -4.98
N PHE A 166 -0.97 8.37 -5.06
CA PHE A 166 0.00 7.45 -4.51
C PHE A 166 0.09 6.20 -5.38
N ARG A 167 1.28 5.98 -5.97
CA ARG A 167 1.58 4.78 -6.76
C ARG A 167 3.00 4.32 -6.49
N ILE A 168 3.16 3.02 -6.33
CA ILE A 168 4.46 2.37 -6.38
C ILE A 168 4.59 1.51 -7.64
N THR A 169 5.80 1.22 -8.07
CA THR A 169 6.06 0.24 -9.12
C THR A 169 5.89 -1.19 -8.60
N ASP A 170 5.90 -2.16 -9.50
CA ASP A 170 5.95 -3.59 -9.19
C ASP A 170 7.36 -4.03 -8.75
N ALA A 171 7.54 -5.35 -8.61
CA ALA A 171 8.82 -5.99 -8.31
C ALA A 171 9.94 -5.62 -9.29
N TRP A 172 9.62 -5.48 -10.59
CA TRP A 172 10.59 -5.08 -11.62
C TRP A 172 11.09 -3.65 -11.42
N GLY A 173 10.18 -2.73 -11.09
CA GLY A 173 10.55 -1.38 -10.67
C GLY A 173 11.05 -1.28 -9.22
N GLN A 174 11.23 -2.41 -8.54
CA GLN A 174 11.70 -2.49 -7.15
C GLN A 174 10.83 -1.70 -6.16
N TYR A 175 9.51 -1.69 -6.36
CA TYR A 175 8.55 -1.03 -5.47
C TYR A 175 8.80 0.47 -5.21
N GLN A 176 9.48 1.14 -6.14
CA GLN A 176 9.78 2.57 -6.05
C GLN A 176 8.51 3.42 -6.15
N PHE A 177 8.51 4.59 -5.52
CA PHE A 177 7.45 5.57 -5.73
C PHE A 177 7.43 6.04 -7.18
N LYS A 178 6.33 5.77 -7.87
CA LYS A 178 6.10 6.23 -9.24
C LYS A 178 5.43 7.59 -9.27
N HIS A 179 4.52 7.83 -8.33
CA HIS A 179 3.75 9.07 -8.27
C HIS A 179 3.36 9.39 -6.83
N ILE A 180 3.66 10.63 -6.42
CA ILE A 180 3.19 11.24 -5.18
C ILE A 180 2.52 12.56 -5.57
N GLY A 181 1.22 12.67 -5.29
CA GLY A 181 0.41 13.83 -5.64
C GLY A 181 0.56 15.01 -4.68
N GLU A 182 -0.28 16.02 -4.88
CA GLU A 182 -0.34 17.21 -4.02
C GLU A 182 -0.57 16.84 -2.55
N VAL A 183 0.07 17.58 -1.65
CA VAL A 183 0.01 17.34 -0.22
C VAL A 183 -0.99 18.28 0.46
N GLU A 184 -1.82 17.70 1.33
CA GLU A 184 -2.74 18.40 2.21
C GLU A 184 -2.43 17.96 3.65
N SER A 185 -2.08 18.89 4.53
CA SER A 185 -1.70 18.58 5.91
C SER A 185 -2.44 19.46 6.89
N ASN A 186 -2.87 18.90 8.02
CA ASN A 186 -3.37 19.68 9.14
C ASN A 186 -2.27 20.06 10.15
N ALA A 187 -1.04 19.59 9.93
CA ALA A 187 0.11 20.00 10.72
C ALA A 187 0.53 21.42 10.32
N GLY A 188 0.76 22.29 11.31
CA GLY A 188 1.25 23.66 11.07
C GLY A 188 2.64 23.73 10.41
N THR A 189 3.35 22.60 10.36
CA THR A 189 4.62 22.42 9.66
C THR A 189 4.58 21.09 8.92
N LEU A 190 4.97 21.06 7.64
CA LEU A 190 5.07 19.81 6.87
C LEU A 190 6.10 18.87 7.53
N ILE A 191 5.80 17.56 7.51
CA ILE A 191 6.74 16.52 7.94
C ILE A 191 7.98 16.63 7.05
N SER A 192 9.10 17.12 7.61
CA SER A 192 10.31 17.42 6.86
C SER A 192 11.10 16.13 6.59
N THR A 193 10.87 15.43 5.47
CA THR A 193 11.60 14.18 5.17
C THR A 193 13.11 14.40 5.26
N CYS A 194 13.81 13.50 5.95
CA CYS A 194 15.27 13.53 5.95
C CYS A 194 15.83 12.94 4.66
N PRO A 195 16.81 13.61 4.01
CA PRO A 195 17.62 13.02 2.96
C PRO A 195 18.19 11.68 3.41
N THR A 196 18.43 10.76 2.48
CA THR A 196 18.85 9.36 2.74
C THR A 196 20.14 9.23 3.57
N ASN A 197 20.96 10.27 3.63
CA ASN A 197 22.20 10.36 4.41
C ASN A 197 22.03 11.06 5.77
N MET A 198 20.79 11.28 6.23
CA MET A 198 20.49 11.96 7.48
C MET A 198 19.46 11.17 8.29
N ILE A 199 19.70 11.05 9.59
CA ILE A 199 18.75 10.51 10.55
C ILE A 199 17.94 11.63 11.20
N TYR A 200 16.78 11.29 11.72
CA TYR A 200 15.88 12.27 12.32
C TYR A 200 16.30 12.42 13.79
N GLY A 201 16.92 13.55 14.09
CA GLY A 201 17.33 13.95 15.43
C GLY A 201 16.26 14.81 16.13
N PRO A 202 16.52 15.18 17.40
CA PRO A 202 15.56 15.89 18.26
C PRO A 202 15.12 17.27 17.74
N CYS A 203 15.89 17.87 16.82
CA CYS A 203 15.60 19.19 16.25
C CYS A 203 15.55 19.21 14.71
N GLY A 204 15.53 18.04 14.05
CA GLY A 204 15.52 17.92 12.58
C GLY A 204 16.46 16.85 12.06
N CYS A 205 16.73 16.87 10.75
CA CYS A 205 17.61 15.91 10.10
C CYS A 205 19.07 16.18 10.47
N GLN A 206 19.75 15.15 10.97
CA GLN A 206 21.15 15.17 11.37
C GLN A 206 21.93 14.19 10.48
N ALA A 207 23.02 14.65 9.89
CA ALA A 207 23.92 13.77 9.14
C ALA A 207 24.52 12.73 10.09
N THR A 208 24.61 11.48 9.64
CA THR A 208 25.40 10.46 10.33
C THR A 208 26.87 10.63 9.95
N CYS A 209 27.76 10.68 10.93
CA CYS A 209 29.21 10.79 10.70
C CYS A 209 29.89 9.44 10.31
N GLU A 210 29.11 8.43 9.94
CA GLU A 210 29.58 7.17 9.32
C GLU A 210 29.07 7.22 7.86
N ASP A 211 29.84 7.35 6.78
CA ASP A 211 31.28 7.25 6.52
C ASP A 211 31.62 8.15 5.29
N PRO A 212 32.81 8.76 5.20
CA PRO A 212 33.39 9.22 3.95
C PRO A 212 34.19 8.07 3.33
N ASN A 213 33.61 7.31 2.40
CA ASN A 213 34.28 6.62 1.28
C ASN A 213 33.27 5.87 0.40
#